data_AF-A0A921IF41-F1
#
_entry.id   AF-A0A921IF41-F1
#
_cell.length_a   1.000
_cell.length_b   1.000
_cell.length_c   1.000
_cell.angle_alpha   90.00
_cell.angle_beta   90.00
_cell.angle_gamma   90.00
#
_symmetry.space_group_name_H-M   'P 1'
#
loop_
_entity.id
_entity.type
_entity.pdbx_description
1 polymer ?
#
loop_
_entity_poly.entity_id
_entity_poly.type
_entity_poly.pdbx_seq_one_letter_code
_entity_poly.pdbx_strand_id
1 'polypeptide(L)' 'METVKARKQGNAVAITIAKKFNVNPGETYLISKQENGTIILVPKVPDIFENVEPNEYFDADTDNLVRDVQLRGAELSD' A
#
# COMPACT_ATOMS: atom_id res chain seq x y z
N MET A 1 -3.32 24.23 3.94
CA MET A 1 -2.88 23.74 2.61
C MET A 1 -1.85 24.71 2.08
N GLU A 2 -0.85 24.23 1.35
CA GLU A 2 0.20 25.07 0.78
C GLU A 2 0.32 24.80 -0.72
N THR A 3 0.73 25.81 -1.46
CA THR A 3 0.99 25.68 -2.89
C THR A 3 2.46 25.34 -3.10
N VAL A 4 2.71 24.42 -4.01
CA VAL A 4 4.05 24.02 -4.43
C VAL A 4 4.09 23.97 -5.95
N LYS A 5 5.24 24.31 -6.52
CA LYS A 5 5.42 24.30 -7.97
C LYS A 5 6.04 22.99 -8.40
N ALA A 6 5.41 22.33 -9.36
CA ALA A 6 6.01 21.18 -10.05
C ALA A 6 7.22 21.62 -10.87
N ARG A 7 8.29 20.81 -10.89
CA ARG A 7 9.52 21.09 -11.65
C ARG A 7 9.90 19.91 -12.52
N LYS A 8 10.47 20.19 -13.70
CA LYS A 8 11.06 19.16 -14.57
C LYS A 8 12.38 18.67 -13.98
N GLN A 9 12.55 17.36 -13.87
CA GLN A 9 13.77 16.70 -13.44
C GLN A 9 14.11 15.62 -14.45
N GLY A 10 15.02 15.93 -15.38
CA GLY A 10 15.30 15.06 -16.53
C GLY A 10 14.05 14.85 -17.39
N ASN A 11 13.62 13.59 -17.54
CA ASN A 11 12.40 13.22 -18.25
C ASN A 11 11.15 13.13 -17.34
N ALA A 12 11.26 13.49 -16.06
CA ALA A 12 10.19 13.38 -15.07
C ALA A 12 9.75 14.75 -14.53
N VAL A 13 8.65 14.73 -13.77
CA VAL A 13 8.14 15.88 -12.99
C VAL A 13 8.24 15.55 -11.50
N ALA A 14 8.80 16.47 -10.73
CA ALA A 14 8.94 16.35 -9.28
C ALA A 14 8.15 17.46 -8.57
N ILE A 15 7.55 17.12 -7.42
CA ILE A 15 6.91 18.05 -6.49
C ILE A 15 7.71 18.04 -5.20
N THR A 16 8.04 19.21 -4.67
CA THR A 16 8.76 19.32 -3.40
C THR A 16 7.78 19.18 -2.24
N ILE A 17 8.04 18.24 -1.34
CA ILE A 17 7.29 18.05 -0.10
C ILE A 17 8.04 18.77 1.03
N ALA A 18 7.36 19.67 1.74
CA ALA A 18 7.97 20.40 2.85
C ALA A 18 8.27 19.48 4.05
N LYS A 19 9.37 19.74 4.77
CA LYS A 19 9.84 18.90 5.89
C LYS A 19 8.78 18.65 6.97
N LYS A 20 7.87 19.60 7.19
CA LYS A 20 6.78 19.49 8.16
C LYS A 20 5.79 18.34 7.89
N PHE A 21 5.77 17.81 6.67
CA PHE A 21 4.97 16.64 6.32
C PHE A 21 5.68 15.31 6.65
N ASN A 22 6.90 15.37 7.21
CA ASN A 22 7.64 14.25 7.78
C ASN A 22 7.86 13.05 6.83
N VAL A 23 7.97 13.33 5.53
CA VAL A 23 8.36 12.35 4.50
C VAL A 23 9.87 12.24 4.47
N ASN A 24 10.40 11.03 4.71
CA ASN A 24 11.85 10.83 4.70
C ASN A 24 12.38 10.57 3.28
N PRO A 25 13.60 11.03 2.96
CA PRO A 25 14.26 10.66 1.71
C PRO A 25 14.37 9.13 1.58
N GLY A 26 14.03 8.59 0.42
CA GLY A 26 14.12 7.16 0.12
C GLY A 26 12.83 6.35 0.36
N GLU A 27 11.80 6.94 0.98
CA GLU A 27 10.49 6.30 1.10
C GLU A 27 9.85 6.08 -0.28
N THR A 28 9.27 4.89 -0.45
CA THR A 28 8.56 4.52 -1.69
C THR A 28 7.05 4.66 -1.49
N TYR A 29 6.37 5.12 -2.52
CA TYR A 29 4.92 5.37 -2.48
C TYR A 29 4.22 4.70 -3.66
N LEU A 30 3.03 4.17 -3.42
CA LEU A 30 2.06 3.90 -4.46
C LEU A 30 1.43 5.23 -4.89
N ILE A 31 1.36 5.46 -6.20
CA ILE A 31 0.78 6.67 -6.78
C ILE A 31 -0.52 6.33 -7.52
N SER A 32 -1.58 7.08 -7.24
CA SER A 32 -2.84 6.99 -7.97
C SER A 32 -3.36 8.38 -8.31
N LYS A 33 -3.96 8.52 -9.49
CA LYS A 33 -4.61 9.75 -9.95
C LYS A 33 -6.11 9.51 -10.05
N GLN A 34 -6.88 10.29 -9.30
CA GLN A 34 -8.34 10.28 -9.38
C GLN A 34 -8.84 11.09 -10.58
N GLU A 35 -10.10 10.86 -10.98
CA GLU A 35 -10.75 11.58 -12.09
C GLU A 35 -10.78 13.09 -11.89
N ASN A 36 -10.95 13.55 -10.64
CA ASN A 36 -10.91 14.98 -10.29
C ASN A 36 -9.51 15.61 -10.34
N GLY A 37 -8.49 14.85 -10.76
CA GLY A 37 -7.10 15.31 -10.85
C GLY A 37 -6.30 15.21 -9.56
N THR A 38 -6.89 14.76 -8.45
CA THR A 38 -6.19 14.54 -7.19
C THR A 38 -5.17 13.43 -7.34
N ILE A 39 -3.94 13.68 -6.88
CA ILE A 39 -2.88 12.68 -6.79
C ILE A 39 -2.82 12.21 -5.34
N ILE A 40 -2.94 10.90 -5.14
CA ILE A 40 -2.78 10.26 -3.84
C ILE A 40 -1.46 9.51 -3.84
N LEU A 41 -0.68 9.74 -2.78
CA LEU A 41 0.54 9.01 -2.47
C LEU A 41 0.31 8.21 -1.20
N VAL A 42 0.42 6.88 -1.28
CA VAL A 42 0.30 5.98 -0.13
C VAL A 42 1.67 5.36 0.13
N PRO A 43 2.25 5.46 1.33
CA PRO A 43 3.54 4.85 1.62
C PRO A 43 3.46 3.33 1.39
N LYS A 44 4.43 2.78 0.69
CA LYS A 44 4.55 1.33 0.55
C LYS A 44 5.09 0.79 1.87
N VAL A 45 4.23 0.08 2.60
CA VAL A 45 4.66 -0.69 3.79
C VAL A 45 5.54 -1.84 3.29
N PRO A 46 6.69 -2.13 3.95
CA PRO A 46 7.48 -3.30 3.64
C PRO A 46 6.62 -4.56 3.75
N ASP A 47 6.83 -5.49 2.83
CA ASP A 47 6.10 -6.75 2.88
C ASP A 47 6.60 -7.53 4.11
N ILE A 48 5.73 -7.65 5.11
CA ILE A 48 6.02 -8.37 6.34
C ILE A 48 6.23 -9.87 6.10
N PHE A 49 5.93 -10.35 4.88
CA PHE A 49 6.14 -11.72 4.44
C PHE A 49 7.36 -11.93 3.52
N GLU A 50 8.13 -10.88 3.22
CA GLU A 50 9.21 -10.93 2.23
C GLU A 50 10.33 -11.94 2.58
N ASN A 51 10.55 -12.21 3.87
CA ASN A 51 11.61 -13.10 4.37
C ASN A 51 11.06 -14.28 5.19
N VAL A 52 9.83 -14.69 4.90
CA VAL A 52 9.16 -15.74 5.65
C VAL A 52 9.48 -17.10 5.04
N GLU A 53 9.89 -18.04 5.87
CA GLU A 53 10.14 -19.40 5.45
C GLU A 53 8.81 -20.11 5.14
N PRO A 54 8.79 -21.05 4.17
CA PRO A 54 7.59 -21.83 3.89
C PRO A 54 7.02 -22.48 5.17
N ASN A 55 5.74 -22.20 5.46
CA ASN A 55 5.01 -22.66 6.65
C ASN A 55 5.39 -22.01 7.99
N GLU A 56 6.16 -20.94 8.03
CA GLU A 56 6.55 -20.27 9.29
C GLU A 56 5.35 -19.75 10.09
N TYR A 57 4.30 -19.29 9.41
CA TYR A 57 3.04 -18.85 10.04
C TYR A 57 1.90 -19.86 9.88
N PHE A 58 2.18 -21.08 9.43
CA PHE A 58 1.17 -22.12 9.31
C PHE A 58 0.95 -22.75 10.68
N ASP A 59 -0.25 -22.57 11.23
CA ASP A 59 -0.67 -23.19 12.48
C ASP A 59 -1.55 -24.40 12.14
N ALA A 60 -0.99 -25.60 12.25
CA ALA A 60 -1.73 -26.82 11.94
C ALA A 60 -3.00 -27.02 12.79
N ASP A 61 -3.05 -26.48 14.01
CA ASP A 61 -4.21 -26.64 14.87
C ASP A 61 -5.35 -25.71 14.46
N THR A 62 -5.03 -24.55 13.90
CA THR A 62 -6.02 -23.52 13.51
C THR A 62 -6.32 -23.55 12.01
N ASP A 63 -5.31 -23.63 11.15
CA ASP A 63 -5.45 -23.56 9.70
C ASP A 63 -6.09 -24.82 9.11
N ASN A 64 -5.91 -25.97 9.76
CA ASN A 64 -6.61 -27.20 9.36
C ASN A 64 -8.12 -27.15 9.64
N LEU A 65 -8.57 -26.30 10.59
CA LEU A 65 -10.01 -26.14 10.89
C LEU A 65 -10.76 -25.41 9.77
N VAL A 66 -10.05 -24.65 8.94
CA VAL A 66 -10.65 -23.81 7.87
C VAL A 66 -10.61 -24.51 6.50
N ARG A 67 -9.87 -25.63 6.37
CA ARG A 67 -9.69 -26.35 5.09
C ARG A 67 -11.00 -26.85 4.49
N ASP A 68 -11.99 -27.16 5.33
CA ASP A 68 -13.28 -27.71 4.92
C ASP A 68 -14.42 -26.67 4.97
N VAL A 69 -14.10 -25.40 5.25
CA VAL A 69 -15.11 -24.33 5.26
C VAL A 69 -15.41 -23.94 3.81
N GLN A 70 -16.46 -24.54 3.24
CA GLN A 70 -17.09 -24.00 2.04
C GLN A 70 -17.77 -22.68 2.40
N LEU A 71 -17.15 -21.56 2.03
CA LEU A 71 -17.81 -20.25 2.02
C LEU A 71 -19.00 -20.34 1.07
N ARG A 72 -20.20 -20.55 1.61
CA ARG A 72 -21.44 -20.38 0.86
C ARG A 72 -21.53 -18.88 0.60
N GLY A 73 -21.30 -18.45 -0.63
CA GLY A 73 -21.20 -17.05 -1.06
C GLY A 73 -22.50 -16.24 -0.93
N ALA A 74 -23.21 -16.36 0.19
CA ALA A 74 -24.44 -15.65 0.52
C ALA A 74 -24.30 -14.75 1.76
N GLU A 75 -23.15 -14.74 2.45
CA GLU A 75 -22.92 -13.94 3.67
C GLU A 75 -22.76 -12.42 3.38
N LEU A 76 -22.74 -12.00 2.11
CA LEU A 76 -22.70 -10.58 1.70
C LEU A 76 -23.82 -10.20 0.71
N SER A 77 -24.87 -11.01 0.63
CA SER A 77 -26.07 -10.65 -0.12
C SER A 77 -27.01 -9.87 0.81
N ASP A 78 -26.91 -8.55 0.81
CA ASP A 78 -27.98 -7.66 1.27
C ASP A 78 -29.24 -7.81 0.37
#